data_AF-A0A1L3HEB2-F1
#
_entry.id   AF-A0A1L3HEB2-F1
#
_cell.length_a   1.000
_cell.length_b   1.000
_cell.length_c   1.000
_cell.angle_alpha   90.00
_cell.angle_beta   90.00
_cell.angle_gamma   90.00
#
_symmetry.space_group_name_H-M   'P 1'
#
loop_
_entity.id
_entity.type
_entity.pdbx_description
1 polymer ?
#
loop_
_entity_poly.entity_id
_entity_poly.type
_entity_poly.pdbx_seq_one_letter_code
_entity_poly.pdbx_strand_id
1 'polypeptide(L)'
;YGLMYVEPGRAWRSVEDTTFDPIIDKRKPQPFQTLNRNEDYYNEGMLVWLEADQLIRAGTGGRKGLDDFARAFFGMNDGDWGVLTYTFDDVVATLDGIYPYDWASFLGTRLQTPGQPAPLAGIEMAGYRLVWKDEMNPYDKGAVGFL
;
A
#
# COMPACT_ATOMS: atom_id res chain seq x y z
N TYR A 1 3.91 10.45 18.89
CA TYR A 1 4.34 9.24 18.17
C TYR A 1 3.37 9.01 17.02
N GLY A 2 3.83 9.09 15.78
CA GLY A 2 2.94 8.88 14.62
C GLY A 2 2.46 7.43 14.61
N LEU A 3 1.14 7.23 14.61
CA LEU A 3 0.50 5.91 14.72
C LEU A 3 1.08 4.89 13.73
N MET A 4 1.45 5.32 12.52
CA MET A 4 1.99 4.44 11.48
C MET A 4 3.44 3.93 11.70
N TYR A 5 4.22 4.50 12.62
CA TYR A 5 5.64 4.11 12.77
C TYR A 5 5.86 2.94 13.74
N VAL A 6 4.96 2.77 14.72
CA VAL A 6 5.08 1.70 15.72
C VAL A 6 3.70 1.12 16.00
N GLU A 7 3.25 0.25 15.09
CA GLU A 7 2.07 -0.58 15.32
C GLU A 7 2.48 -2.00 15.69
N PRO A 8 2.19 -2.47 16.92
CA PRO A 8 2.55 -3.83 17.36
C PRO A 8 2.04 -4.93 16.43
N GLY A 9 0.90 -4.71 15.77
CA GLY A 9 0.33 -5.68 14.84
C GLY A 9 1.24 -6.02 13.67
N ARG A 10 2.07 -5.07 13.21
CA ARG A 10 3.00 -5.29 12.09
C ARG A 10 3.92 -6.46 12.29
N ALA A 11 4.28 -6.76 13.55
CA ALA A 11 5.21 -7.84 13.87
C ALA A 11 4.68 -9.23 13.52
N TRP A 12 3.36 -9.41 13.34
CA TRP A 12 2.76 -10.73 13.17
C TRP A 12 1.69 -10.81 12.06
N ARG A 13 0.93 -9.74 11.81
CA ARG A 13 -0.17 -9.72 10.84
C ARG A 13 0.28 -9.04 9.55
N SER A 14 0.24 -9.79 8.44
CA SER A 14 0.58 -9.28 7.11
C SER A 14 -0.47 -8.27 6.62
N VAL A 15 -0.15 -7.49 5.58
CA VAL A 15 -1.13 -6.58 4.96
C VAL A 15 -2.25 -7.37 4.31
N GLU A 16 -1.93 -8.46 3.62
CA GLU A 16 -2.91 -9.36 3.02
C GLU A 16 -3.93 -9.87 4.03
N ASP A 17 -3.50 -10.26 5.24
CA ASP A 17 -4.40 -10.76 6.28
C ASP A 17 -5.38 -9.69 6.80
N THR A 18 -5.04 -8.41 6.71
CA THR A 18 -5.96 -7.32 7.08
C THR A 18 -7.19 -7.25 6.17
N THR A 19 -7.18 -7.86 4.99
CA THR A 19 -8.36 -7.94 4.11
C THR A 19 -9.50 -8.76 4.70
N PHE A 20 -9.22 -9.62 5.68
CA PHE A 20 -10.25 -10.38 6.41
C PHE A 20 -10.92 -9.58 7.52
N ASP A 21 -10.43 -8.38 7.85
CA ASP A 21 -10.94 -7.57 8.96
C ASP A 21 -12.46 -7.30 8.90
N PRO A 22 -13.06 -6.94 7.73
CA PRO A 22 -14.51 -6.74 7.64
C PRO A 22 -15.35 -7.99 7.94
N ILE A 23 -14.77 -9.19 7.77
CA ILE A 23 -15.42 -10.46 8.12
C ILE A 23 -15.36 -10.69 9.63
N ILE A 24 -14.24 -10.32 10.26
CA ILE A 24 -13.98 -10.51 11.69
C ILE A 24 -14.79 -9.49 12.50
N ASP A 25 -14.78 -8.20 12.14
CA ASP A 25 -15.37 -7.13 12.94
C ASP A 25 -16.90 -7.02 12.76
N LYS A 26 -17.43 -7.33 11.57
CA LYS A 26 -18.83 -7.07 11.19
C LYS A 26 -19.28 -5.63 11.52
N ARG A 27 -18.41 -4.65 11.26
CA ARG A 27 -18.55 -3.22 11.58
C ARG A 27 -18.77 -2.94 13.07
N LYS A 28 -18.22 -3.77 13.96
CA LYS A 28 -18.28 -3.60 15.42
C LYS A 28 -16.94 -3.14 15.98
N PRO A 29 -16.93 -2.36 17.07
CA PRO A 29 -15.68 -1.98 17.74
C PRO A 29 -14.83 -3.21 18.11
N GLN A 30 -13.57 -3.19 17.68
CA GLN A 30 -12.59 -4.22 18.03
C GLN A 30 -11.71 -3.76 19.20
N PRO A 31 -11.46 -4.61 20.21
CA PRO A 31 -10.41 -4.33 21.18
C PRO A 31 -9.03 -4.46 20.50
N PHE A 32 -8.02 -3.75 21.04
CA PHE A 32 -6.63 -3.84 20.59
C PHE A 32 -6.40 -3.51 19.10
N GLN A 33 -7.02 -2.45 18.60
CA GLN A 33 -6.94 -2.05 17.18
C GLN A 33 -5.51 -1.93 16.62
N THR A 34 -4.55 -1.43 17.41
CA THR A 34 -3.14 -1.32 17.00
C THR A 34 -2.42 -2.68 16.89
N LEU A 35 -2.96 -3.72 17.54
CA LEU A 35 -2.48 -5.10 17.40
C LEU A 35 -3.13 -5.79 16.20
N ASN A 36 -4.38 -5.44 15.89
CA ASN A 36 -5.13 -6.04 14.79
C ASN A 36 -4.93 -5.30 13.46
N ARG A 37 -4.39 -4.08 13.39
CA ARG A 37 -4.15 -3.35 12.12
C ARG A 37 -5.41 -3.02 11.31
N ASN A 38 -6.61 -3.28 11.84
CA ASN A 38 -7.92 -3.00 11.22
C ASN A 38 -7.89 -3.22 9.68
N GLU A 39 -8.25 -2.17 8.92
CA GLU A 39 -8.26 -2.14 7.45
C GLU A 39 -6.99 -1.49 6.86
N ASP A 40 -5.81 -1.74 7.45
CA ASP A 40 -4.54 -1.18 6.99
C ASP A 40 -4.21 -1.50 5.52
N TYR A 41 -4.85 -2.51 4.91
CA TYR A 41 -4.75 -2.78 3.47
C TYR A 41 -5.04 -1.55 2.61
N TYR A 42 -5.87 -0.60 3.05
CA TYR A 42 -6.06 0.66 2.33
C TYR A 42 -4.81 1.55 2.37
N ASN A 43 -4.32 1.86 3.57
CA ASN A 43 -3.23 2.82 3.74
C ASN A 43 -1.89 2.22 3.30
N GLU A 44 -1.58 1.00 3.72
CA GLU A 44 -0.33 0.34 3.38
C GLU A 44 -0.32 -0.13 1.94
N GLY A 45 -1.43 -0.64 1.43
CA GLY A 45 -1.56 -0.99 0.01
C GLY A 45 -1.27 0.22 -0.89
N MET A 46 -1.81 1.40 -0.55
CA MET A 46 -1.51 2.64 -1.27
C MET A 46 -0.01 2.98 -1.25
N LEU A 47 0.67 2.83 -0.11
CA LEU A 47 2.10 3.10 -0.01
C LEU A 47 2.95 2.09 -0.79
N VAL A 48 2.55 0.82 -0.83
CA VAL A 48 3.21 -0.22 -1.65
C VAL A 48 3.06 0.09 -3.14
N TRP A 49 1.87 0.52 -3.57
CA TRP A 49 1.65 0.97 -4.94
C TRP A 49 2.48 2.22 -5.28
N LEU A 50 2.58 3.19 -4.36
CA LEU A 50 3.47 4.34 -4.54
C LEU A 50 4.93 3.91 -4.73
N GLU A 51 5.43 2.95 -3.95
CA GLU A 51 6.78 2.41 -4.12
C GLU A 51 6.96 1.70 -5.49
N ALA A 52 5.97 0.92 -5.93
CA ALA A 52 5.97 0.30 -7.26
C ALA A 52 6.04 1.36 -8.39
N ASP A 53 5.25 2.44 -8.29
CA ASP A 53 5.31 3.56 -9.24
C ASP A 53 6.70 4.19 -9.30
N GLN A 54 7.32 4.43 -8.15
CA GLN A 54 8.66 5.01 -8.10
C GLN A 54 9.74 4.06 -8.66
N LEU A 55 9.63 2.75 -8.43
CA LEU A 55 10.51 1.75 -9.04
C LEU A 55 10.41 1.79 -10.57
N ILE A 56 9.19 1.82 -11.12
CA ILE A 56 8.96 1.92 -12.58
C ILE A 56 9.54 3.23 -13.11
N ARG A 57 9.26 4.36 -12.47
CA ARG A 57 9.75 5.68 -12.92
C ARG A 57 11.27 5.74 -12.87
N ALA A 58 11.89 5.30 -11.78
CA ALA A 58 13.34 5.26 -11.66
C ALA A 58 13.98 4.37 -12.74
N GLY A 59 13.45 3.16 -12.92
CA GLY A 59 13.95 2.19 -13.90
C GLY A 59 13.75 2.60 -15.37
N THR A 60 12.74 3.42 -15.65
CA THR A 60 12.40 3.86 -17.01
C THR A 60 12.78 5.30 -17.31
N GLY A 61 13.49 5.99 -16.40
CA GLY A 61 13.83 7.41 -16.54
C GLY A 61 12.58 8.30 -16.66
N GLY A 62 11.54 7.99 -15.91
CA GLY A 62 10.28 8.73 -15.84
C GLY A 62 9.33 8.51 -17.02
N ARG A 63 9.69 7.65 -17.99
CA ARG A 63 8.86 7.41 -19.19
C ARG A 63 7.62 6.57 -18.92
N LYS A 64 7.66 5.70 -17.91
CA LYS A 64 6.53 4.88 -17.49
C LYS A 64 6.23 5.04 -16.01
N GLY A 65 5.02 4.70 -15.60
CA GLY A 65 4.60 4.63 -14.19
C GLY A 65 3.41 3.70 -13.99
N LEU A 66 2.71 3.84 -12.87
CA LEU A 66 1.52 3.03 -12.58
C LEU A 66 0.36 3.29 -13.55
N ASP A 67 0.30 4.45 -14.20
CA ASP A 67 -0.70 4.70 -15.24
C ASP A 67 -0.52 3.74 -16.44
N ASP A 68 0.71 3.36 -16.75
CA ASP A 68 1.00 2.37 -17.80
C ASP A 68 0.57 0.97 -17.37
N PHE A 69 0.80 0.62 -16.11
CA PHE A 69 0.28 -0.62 -15.54
C PHE A 69 -1.24 -0.64 -15.57
N ALA A 70 -1.91 0.40 -15.08
CA ALA A 70 -3.36 0.47 -15.01
C ALA A 70 -3.99 0.34 -16.41
N ARG A 71 -3.42 1.01 -17.42
CA ARG A 71 -3.85 0.87 -18.81
C ARG A 71 -3.69 -0.55 -19.35
N ALA A 72 -2.55 -1.18 -19.10
CA ALA A 72 -2.28 -2.53 -19.56
C ALA A 72 -3.15 -3.59 -18.85
N PHE A 73 -3.39 -3.40 -17.56
CA PHE A 73 -4.08 -4.37 -16.71
C PHE A 73 -5.61 -4.24 -16.78
N PHE A 74 -6.14 -3.02 -16.68
CA PHE A 74 -7.58 -2.78 -16.64
C PHE A 74 -8.18 -2.46 -18.02
N GLY A 75 -7.36 -2.08 -19.01
CA GLY A 75 -7.81 -1.67 -20.35
C GLY A 75 -7.83 -2.80 -21.39
N MET A 76 -7.87 -4.08 -20.97
CA MET A 76 -7.74 -5.21 -21.90
C MET A 76 -8.95 -5.37 -22.84
N ASN A 77 -10.17 -5.19 -22.33
CA ASN A 77 -11.42 -5.43 -23.05
C ASN A 77 -12.36 -4.22 -22.96
N ASP A 78 -11.93 -3.07 -23.48
CA ASP A 78 -12.75 -1.86 -23.49
C ASP A 78 -14.13 -2.10 -24.13
N GLY A 79 -15.20 -1.84 -23.37
CA GLY A 79 -16.59 -2.03 -23.80
C GLY A 79 -17.17 -3.42 -23.51
N ASP A 80 -16.39 -4.33 -22.94
CA ASP A 80 -16.88 -5.60 -22.40
C ASP A 80 -17.36 -5.42 -20.94
N TRP A 81 -18.60 -5.80 -20.66
CA TRP A 81 -19.20 -5.77 -19.32
C TRP A 81 -19.13 -7.13 -18.62
N GLY A 82 -18.44 -8.10 -19.22
CA GLY A 82 -18.15 -9.39 -18.63
C GLY A 82 -17.23 -9.30 -17.41
N VAL A 83 -17.17 -10.39 -16.65
CA VAL A 83 -16.26 -10.51 -15.50
C VAL A 83 -14.91 -10.98 -16.00
N LEU A 84 -13.89 -10.13 -15.86
CA LEU A 84 -12.49 -10.52 -16.09
C LEU A 84 -11.84 -10.80 -14.74
N THR A 85 -11.59 -12.08 -14.46
CA THR A 85 -10.83 -12.49 -13.27
C THR A 85 -9.34 -12.43 -13.56
N TYR A 86 -8.54 -12.21 -12.52
CA TYR A 86 -7.09 -12.23 -12.60
C TYR A 86 -6.50 -12.98 -11.40
N THR A 87 -5.25 -13.39 -11.56
CA THR A 87 -4.42 -14.02 -10.55
C THR A 87 -3.29 -13.08 -10.11
N PHE A 88 -2.58 -13.44 -9.04
CA PHE A 88 -1.36 -12.73 -8.65
C PHE A 88 -0.31 -12.74 -9.77
N ASP A 89 -0.19 -13.87 -10.48
CA ASP A 89 0.77 -14.00 -11.58
C ASP A 89 0.43 -13.07 -12.75
N ASP A 90 -0.85 -12.80 -13.01
CA ASP A 90 -1.26 -11.81 -14.02
C ASP A 90 -0.82 -10.39 -13.65
N VAL A 91 -0.88 -10.03 -12.36
CA VAL A 91 -0.39 -8.74 -11.86
C VAL A 91 1.13 -8.64 -12.04
N VAL A 92 1.86 -9.68 -11.63
CA VAL A 92 3.32 -9.78 -11.77
C VAL A 92 3.74 -9.69 -13.23
N ALA A 93 3.11 -10.48 -14.11
CA ALA A 93 3.41 -10.51 -15.54
C ALA A 93 3.14 -9.15 -16.20
N THR A 94 2.06 -8.47 -15.80
CA THR A 94 1.74 -7.15 -16.34
C THR A 94 2.75 -6.10 -15.88
N LEU A 95 3.13 -6.08 -14.60
CA LEU A 95 4.17 -5.21 -14.09
C LEU A 95 5.52 -5.44 -14.79
N ASP A 96 5.91 -6.69 -15.00
CA ASP A 96 7.15 -7.06 -15.70
C ASP A 96 7.17 -6.57 -17.15
N GLY A 97 6.02 -6.63 -17.84
CA GLY A 97 5.85 -6.06 -19.17
C GLY A 97 5.99 -4.52 -19.22
N ILE A 98 5.71 -3.82 -18.12
CA ILE A 98 5.96 -2.38 -18.00
C ILE A 98 7.44 -2.10 -17.75
N TYR A 99 8.01 -2.73 -16.72
CA TYR A 99 9.40 -2.58 -16.32
C TYR A 99 9.91 -3.89 -15.71
N PRO A 100 10.94 -4.54 -16.30
CA PRO A 100 11.47 -5.79 -15.77
C PRO A 100 12.08 -5.60 -14.37
N TYR A 101 11.52 -6.31 -13.39
CA TYR A 101 11.92 -6.25 -11.98
C TYR A 101 11.37 -7.48 -11.25
N ASP A 102 11.95 -7.83 -10.10
CA ASP A 102 11.45 -8.95 -9.29
C ASP A 102 10.17 -8.58 -8.53
N TRP A 103 9.08 -8.39 -9.27
CA TRP A 103 7.78 -7.97 -8.76
C TRP A 103 7.15 -8.99 -7.83
N ALA A 104 7.37 -10.28 -8.09
CA ALA A 104 6.87 -11.35 -7.23
C ALA A 104 7.47 -11.24 -5.82
N SER A 105 8.80 -11.15 -5.71
CA SER A 105 9.46 -10.98 -4.41
C SER A 105 9.11 -9.65 -3.75
N PHE A 106 9.01 -8.57 -4.53
CA PHE A 106 8.62 -7.25 -4.02
C PHE A 106 7.23 -7.27 -3.38
N LEU A 107 6.20 -7.71 -4.11
CA LEU A 107 4.83 -7.77 -3.62
C LEU A 107 4.69 -8.78 -2.48
N GLY A 108 5.31 -9.95 -2.59
CA GLY A 108 5.32 -10.96 -1.52
C GLY A 108 5.94 -10.44 -0.22
N THR A 109 7.07 -9.73 -0.32
CA THR A 109 7.70 -9.09 0.85
C THR A 109 6.80 -8.03 1.44
N ARG A 110 6.24 -7.13 0.62
CA ARG A 110 5.47 -5.98 1.12
C ARG A 110 4.08 -6.34 1.64
N LEU A 111 3.41 -7.31 1.04
CA LEU A 111 2.00 -7.61 1.33
C LEU A 111 1.82 -8.85 2.21
N GLN A 112 2.66 -9.87 2.02
CA GLN A 112 2.43 -11.21 2.60
C GLN A 112 3.38 -11.49 3.77
N THR A 113 4.52 -10.81 3.83
CA THR A 113 5.51 -11.01 4.90
C THR A 113 5.25 -10.03 6.05
N PRO A 114 4.93 -10.49 7.27
CA PRO A 114 4.85 -9.62 8.44
C PRO A 114 6.24 -9.15 8.89
N GLY A 115 6.28 -8.23 9.84
CA GLY A 115 7.51 -7.70 10.45
C GLY A 115 8.26 -6.71 9.57
N GLN A 116 7.70 -6.31 8.43
CA GLN A 116 8.29 -5.29 7.57
C GLN A 116 8.20 -3.90 8.21
N PRO A 117 9.19 -3.02 7.96
CA PRO A 117 9.07 -1.61 8.32
C PRO A 117 7.92 -0.95 7.54
N ALA A 118 7.51 0.25 7.98
CA ALA A 118 6.56 1.05 7.24
C ALA A 118 7.05 1.25 5.78
N PRO A 119 6.19 1.10 4.76
CA PRO A 119 6.56 1.27 3.35
C PRO A 119 6.79 2.76 3.02
N LEU A 120 7.96 3.28 3.43
CA LEU A 120 8.35 4.68 3.21
C LEU A 120 9.20 4.87 1.96
N ALA A 121 9.72 3.81 1.36
CA ALA A 121 10.65 3.90 0.24
C ALA A 121 10.05 4.65 -0.97
N GLY A 122 8.76 4.46 -1.28
CA GLY A 122 8.08 5.24 -2.32
C GLY A 122 8.05 6.74 -2.04
N ILE A 123 7.84 7.15 -0.78
CA ILE A 123 7.87 8.56 -0.37
C ILE A 123 9.29 9.12 -0.51
N GLU A 124 10.29 8.35 -0.09
CA GLU A 124 11.71 8.72 -0.15
C GLU A 124 12.22 8.85 -1.59
N MET A 125 11.86 7.92 -2.47
CA MET A 125 12.19 7.98 -3.89
C MET A 125 11.52 9.18 -4.58
N ALA A 126 10.35 9.60 -4.12
CA ALA A 126 9.68 10.81 -4.60
C ALA A 126 10.30 12.12 -4.05
N GLY A 127 11.37 12.04 -3.26
CA GLY A 127 12.10 13.20 -2.73
C GLY A 127 11.57 13.75 -1.41
N TYR A 128 10.69 13.01 -0.72
CA TYR A 128 10.12 13.40 0.57
C TYR A 128 10.71 12.57 1.71
N ARG A 129 10.61 13.06 2.94
CA ARG A 129 11.02 12.30 4.13
C ARG A 129 10.03 12.51 5.25
N LEU A 130 9.64 11.41 5.90
CA LEU A 130 8.83 11.46 7.11
C LEU A 130 9.65 12.03 8.27
N VAL A 131 9.13 13.06 8.92
CA VAL A 131 9.75 13.69 10.09
C VAL A 131 8.71 13.88 11.18
N TRP A 132 9.14 13.75 12.43
CA TRP A 132 8.33 14.04 13.60
C TRP A 132 8.78 15.37 14.19
N LYS A 133 7.81 16.17 14.64
CA LYS A 133 8.02 17.44 15.32
C LYS A 133 7.29 17.39 16.66
N ASP A 134 7.83 18.11 17.65
CA ASP A 134 7.22 18.23 18.97
C ASP A 134 5.96 19.10 18.94
N GLU A 135 5.91 20.05 18.00
CA GLU A 135 4.73 20.88 17.78
C GLU A 135 3.73 20.20 16.85
N MET A 136 2.46 20.18 17.26
CA MET A 136 1.34 19.72 16.43
C MET A 136 1.28 20.51 15.12
N ASN A 137 1.03 19.79 14.02
CA ASN A 137 0.77 20.41 12.73
C ASN A 137 -0.63 21.09 12.74
N PRO A 138 -0.95 21.94 11.74
CA PRO A 138 -2.24 22.64 11.69
C PRO A 138 -3.47 21.71 11.68
N TYR A 139 -3.35 20.52 11.09
CA TYR A 139 -4.43 19.54 11.06
C TYR A 139 -4.72 19.00 12.47
N ASP A 140 -3.69 18.56 13.20
CA ASP A 140 -3.82 18.06 14.57
C ASP A 140 -4.33 19.16 15.52
N LYS A 141 -3.84 20.40 15.38
CA LYS A 141 -4.34 21.55 16.14
C LYS A 141 -5.83 21.79 15.89
N GLY A 142 -6.26 21.69 14.64
CA GLY A 142 -7.66 21.81 14.26
C GLY A 142 -8.52 20.71 14.88
N ALA A 143 -8.07 19.45 14.84
CA ALA A 143 -8.80 18.31 15.37
C ALA A 143 -8.99 18.37 16.90
N VAL A 144 -7.97 18.85 17.63
CA VAL A 144 -8.04 18.99 19.10
C VAL A 144 -8.92 20.17 19.51
N GLY A 145 -8.98 21.25 18.72
CA GLY A 145 -9.78 22.44 19.04
C GLY A 145 -11.31 22.27 18.97
N PHE A 146 -11.80 21.11 18.51
CA PHE A 146 -13.23 20.76 18.51
C PHE A 146 -13.65 19.90 19.72
N LEU A 147 -12.72 19.55 20.61
CA LEU A 147 -12.96 18.87 21.89
C LEU A 147 -12.87 19.87 23.05
#